data_AF-A0A258ZQD4-F1
#
_entry.id   AF-A0A258ZQD4-F1
#
_cell.length_a   1.000
_cell.length_b   1.000
_cell.length_c   1.000
_cell.angle_alpha   90.00
_cell.angle_beta   90.00
_cell.angle_gamma   90.00
#
_symmetry.space_group_name_H-M   'P 1'
#
loop_
_entity.id
_entity.type
_entity.pdbx_description
1 polymer ?
#
loop_
_entity_poly.entity_id
_entity_poly.type
_entity_poly.pdbx_seq_one_letter_code
_entity_poly.pdbx_strand_id
1 'polypeptide(L)' 'RNLEVPHRIGMVTTLVVPPGERIAARETWEFEGREAAYVDFTTEDLAGFLERTVSPLSTMSG' A
#
# COMPACT_ATOMS: atom_id res chain seq x y z
N ARG A 1 2.21 -10.58 -10.52
CA ARG A 1 1.76 -9.74 -11.66
C ARG A 1 0.48 -8.98 -11.31
N ASN A 2 0.17 -8.81 -10.02
CA ASN A 2 -1.10 -8.25 -9.57
C ASN A 2 -1.06 -6.72 -9.54
N LEU A 3 0.13 -6.14 -9.66
CA LEU A 3 0.37 -4.71 -9.53
C LEU A 3 0.55 -3.99 -10.88
N GLU A 4 0.92 -4.73 -11.93
CA GLU A 4 1.13 -4.18 -13.29
C GLU A 4 -0.15 -3.56 -13.88
N VAL A 5 -1.31 -4.20 -13.69
CA VAL A 5 -2.59 -3.69 -14.21
C VAL A 5 -3.08 -2.47 -13.43
N PRO A 6 -3.18 -2.49 -12.08
CA PRO A 6 -3.54 -1.32 -11.28
C PRO A 6 -2.64 -0.12 -11.52
N HIS A 7 -1.32 -0.33 -11.56
CA HIS A 7 -0.35 0.73 -11.83
C HIS A 7 -0.58 1.38 -13.19
N ARG A 8 -0.78 0.57 -14.23
CA ARG A 8 -1.01 1.06 -15.60
C ARG A 8 -2.26 1.93 -15.72
N ILE A 9 -3.25 1.75 -14.85
CA ILE A 9 -4.48 2.54 -14.84
C ILE A 9 -4.48 3.64 -13.76
N GLY A 10 -3.34 3.90 -13.12
CA GLY A 10 -3.16 4.98 -12.15
C GLY A 10 -3.76 4.70 -10.77
N MET A 11 -4.02 3.43 -10.43
CA MET A 11 -4.44 3.08 -9.08
C MET A 11 -3.28 3.16 -8.10
N VAL A 12 -3.60 3.66 -6.91
CA VAL A 12 -2.75 3.54 -5.73
C VAL A 12 -2.84 2.12 -5.19
N THR A 13 -1.70 1.51 -4.85
CA THR A 13 -1.65 0.14 -4.34
C THR A 13 -1.05 0.07 -2.93
N THR A 14 -1.56 -0.86 -2.13
CA THR A 14 -1.08 -1.14 -0.77
C THR A 14 -0.69 -2.61 -0.65
N LEU A 15 0.53 -2.88 -0.18
CA LEU A 15 0.99 -4.20 0.20
C LEU A 15 0.65 -4.47 1.68
N VAL A 16 0.03 -5.62 1.94
CA VAL A 16 -0.27 -6.07 3.30
C VAL A 16 0.73 -7.16 3.70
N VAL A 17 1.41 -6.98 4.82
CA VAL A 17 2.43 -7.91 5.33
C VAL A 17 2.04 -8.49 6.69
N PRO A 18 2.46 -9.72 7.02
CA PRO A 18 2.30 -10.28 8.36
C PRO A 18 3.00 -9.44 9.44
N PRO A 19 2.41 -9.33 10.65
CA PRO A 19 3.03 -8.62 11.76
C PRO A 19 4.33 -9.30 12.21
N GLY A 20 5.34 -8.50 12.54
CA GLY A 20 6.67 -8.99 12.94
C GLY A 20 7.62 -9.31 11.78
N GLU A 21 7.11 -9.35 10.55
CA GLU A 21 7.91 -9.32 9.33
C GLU A 21 8.27 -7.85 9.07
N ARG A 22 9.27 -7.32 9.81
CA ARG A 22 9.88 -6.03 9.47
C ARG A 22 10.69 -6.23 8.20
N ILE A 23 9.99 -6.22 7.07
CA ILE A 23 10.62 -6.05 5.77
C ILE A 23 11.30 -4.69 5.87
N ALA A 24 12.63 -4.68 5.83
CA ALA A 24 13.36 -3.50 5.44
C ALA A 24 12.90 -3.21 4.01
N ALA A 25 11.78 -2.50 3.88
CA ALA A 25 10.99 -2.35 2.65
C ALA A 25 11.75 -1.62 1.53
N ARG A 26 13.02 -1.28 1.77
CA ARG A 26 13.94 -0.76 0.78
C ARG A 26 15.00 -1.78 0.37
N GLU A 27 15.52 -2.58 1.31
CA GLU A 27 16.61 -3.54 1.05
C GLU A 27 16.09 -4.86 0.47
N THR A 28 14.94 -5.37 0.92
CA THR A 28 14.31 -6.58 0.32
C THR A 28 13.70 -6.28 -1.05
N TRP A 29 13.29 -5.03 -1.30
CA TRP A 29 12.59 -4.62 -2.52
C TRP A 29 13.52 -4.44 -3.72
N GLU A 30 14.79 -4.10 -3.47
CA GLU A 30 15.83 -4.17 -4.50
C GLU A 30 16.03 -5.61 -5.03
N PHE A 31 15.71 -6.64 -4.23
CA PHE A 31 15.83 -8.05 -4.62
C PHE A 31 14.57 -8.63 -5.30
N GLU A 32 13.37 -8.12 -5.02
CA GLU A 32 12.10 -8.69 -5.55
C GLU A 32 11.66 -8.12 -6.92
N GLY A 33 12.32 -7.09 -7.42
CA GLY A 33 12.15 -6.61 -8.80
C GLY A 33 10.82 -5.92 -9.08
N ARG A 34 10.43 -5.89 -10.37
CA ARG A 34 9.35 -5.08 -10.99
C ARG A 34 8.02 -4.96 -10.23
N GLU A 35 7.59 -5.93 -9.43
CA GLU A 35 6.36 -5.80 -8.63
C GLU A 35 6.54 -4.79 -7.47
N ALA A 36 7.71 -4.76 -6.83
CA ALA A 36 8.03 -3.80 -5.78
C ALA A 36 8.05 -2.35 -6.29
N ALA A 37 8.29 -2.14 -7.59
CA ALA A 37 8.26 -0.82 -8.22
C ALA A 37 6.84 -0.19 -8.28
N TYR A 38 5.79 -0.96 -7.98
CA TYR A 38 4.40 -0.54 -8.12
C TYR A 38 3.66 -0.42 -6.79
N VAL A 39 4.34 -0.60 -5.65
CA VAL A 39 3.74 -0.50 -4.31
C VAL A 39 3.89 0.91 -3.75
N ASP A 40 2.77 1.55 -3.41
CA ASP A 40 2.78 2.92 -2.86
C ASP A 40 2.80 2.92 -1.32
N PHE A 41 2.10 1.97 -0.69
CA PHE A 41 2.00 1.85 0.76
C PHE A 41 2.26 0.43 1.24
N THR A 42 2.79 0.27 2.44
CA THR A 42 2.91 -1.02 3.14
C THR A 42 2.23 -0.92 4.50
N THR A 43 1.47 -1.94 4.88
CA THR A 43 0.82 -2.02 6.19
C THR A 43 0.79 -3.46 6.72
N GLU A 44 0.87 -3.61 8.04
CA GLU A 44 0.55 -4.88 8.73
C GLU A 44 -0.90 -4.92 9.23
N ASP A 45 -1.58 -3.77 9.19
CA ASP A 45 -2.97 -3.59 9.60
C ASP A 45 -3.76 -2.93 8.46
N LEU A 46 -4.48 -3.74 7.68
CA LEU A 46 -5.28 -3.24 6.57
C LEU A 46 -6.51 -2.46 7.06
N ALA A 47 -7.13 -2.90 8.16
CA ALA A 47 -8.33 -2.26 8.69
C ALA A 47 -8.01 -0.84 9.18
N GLY A 48 -7.01 -0.69 10.05
CA GLY A 48 -6.57 0.61 10.53
C GLY A 48 -5.97 1.48 9.42
N PHE A 49 -5.37 0.90 8.37
CA PHE A 49 -4.95 1.66 7.19
C PHE A 49 -6.15 2.27 6.46
N LEU A 50 -7.19 1.47 6.17
CA LEU A 50 -8.37 1.95 5.48
C LEU A 50 -9.14 2.98 6.32
N GLU A 51 -9.24 2.81 7.63
CA GLU A 51 -9.88 3.81 8.50
C GLU A 51 -9.21 5.18 8.40
N ARG A 52 -7.87 5.23 8.33
CA ARG A 52 -7.14 6.51 8.18
C ARG A 52 -7.22 7.09 6.78
N THR A 53 -7.21 6.25 5.74
CA THR A 53 -7.17 6.67 4.33
C THR A 53 -8.55 6.99 3.78
N VAL A 54 -9.57 6.25 4.21
CA VAL A 54 -10.95 6.35 3.76
C VAL A 54 -11.80 7.18 4.72
N SER A 55 -11.26 7.64 5.85
CA SER A 55 -11.98 8.55 6.75
C SER A 55 -12.55 9.69 5.89
N PRO A 56 -13.90 9.79 5.78
CA PRO A 56 -14.47 10.87 5.02
C PRO A 56 -13.96 12.16 5.64
N LEU A 57 -13.68 13.15 4.80
CA LEU A 57 -13.80 14.55 5.20
C LEU A 57 -15.25 14.74 5.69
N SER A 58 -15.54 14.29 6.90
CA SER A 58 -16.79 14.61 7.55
C SER A 58 -16.71 16.10 7.86
N THR A 59 -17.51 16.83 7.08
CA THR A 59 -18.14 18.08 7.48
C THR A 59 -17.36 19.36 7.15
N MET A 60 -17.28 19.69 5.85
CA MET A 60 -17.73 21.02 5.45
C MET A 60 -19.28 20.98 5.43
N SER A 61 -19.91 20.97 6.61
CA SER A 61 -21.25 21.54 6.73
C SER A 61 -21.04 23.03 6.94
N GLY A 62 -21.70 23.82 6.09
CA GLY A 62 -21.80 25.27 6.23
C GLY A 62 -22.67 25.72 7.39
#